data_AF-A0A183BFR3-F1
#
_entry.id   AF-A0A183BFR3-F1
#
_cell.length_a   1.000
_cell.length_b   1.000
_cell.length_c   1.000
_cell.angle_alpha   90.00
_cell.angle_beta   90.00
_cell.angle_gamma   90.00
#
_symmetry.space_group_name_H-M   'P 1'
#
loop_
_entity.id
_entity.type
_entity.pdbx_description
1 polymer ?
#
loop_
_entity_poly.entity_id
_entity_poly.type
_entity_poly.pdbx_seq_one_letter_code
_entity_poly.pdbx_strand_id
1 'polypeptide(L)'
;MGEYKQFIHKDITFESGVRHSRIVDTGSGESIISRGALKHVCPNDTVKPTTTRIHGVTGHLLPLMGETILSIHSQDNSCVSIRFLVSQDSPSILELMAMRTLGHSLSLYTNKLKSDTPEEIQKLAIRCTENVEGMSVPEAVLEVDGERVFLKRRVLPYEQREALNAIDLMEKTGFISQVTLSTWATPRFMGIYDDQYTVGLFQYNFLPFDLHVSSGIIQSTIDNVLSGLAVLWRIKTM
;
A
#
# COMPACT_ATOMS: atom_id res chain seq x y z
N MET A 1 6.01 19.99 17.34
CA MET A 1 5.11 18.93 16.82
C MET A 1 4.96 19.21 15.33
N GLY A 2 5.79 18.59 14.50
CA GLY A 2 5.78 18.85 13.06
C GLY A 2 4.61 18.14 12.41
N GLU A 3 3.84 18.83 11.58
CA GLU A 3 2.81 18.21 10.75
C GLU A 3 3.47 17.20 9.82
N TYR A 4 3.32 15.91 10.12
CA TYR A 4 3.70 14.85 9.20
C TYR A 4 2.78 14.94 7.98
N LYS A 5 3.30 15.44 6.85
CA LYS A 5 2.57 15.38 5.58
C LYS A 5 2.38 13.91 5.22
N GLN A 6 1.13 13.46 5.22
CA GLN A 6 0.74 12.08 4.91
C GLN A 6 1.13 11.66 3.48
N PHE A 7 1.28 12.63 2.57
CA PHE A 7 1.63 12.40 1.17
C PHE A 7 2.75 13.32 0.70
N ILE A 8 3.66 12.78 -0.12
CA ILE A 8 4.68 13.56 -0.81
C ILE A 8 4.10 14.05 -2.13
N HIS A 9 4.08 15.37 -2.31
CA HIS A 9 3.62 15.99 -3.54
C HIS A 9 4.78 16.46 -4.42
N LYS A 10 4.64 16.30 -5.73
CA LYS A 10 5.57 16.81 -6.74
C LYS A 10 4.80 17.55 -7.83
N ASP A 11 5.25 18.76 -8.15
CA ASP A 11 4.73 19.50 -9.29
C ASP A 11 5.40 19.01 -10.57
N ILE A 12 4.58 18.71 -11.56
CA ILE A 12 5.01 18.28 -12.89
C ILE A 12 4.54 19.30 -13.90
N THR A 13 5.43 19.66 -14.83
CA THR A 13 5.11 20.55 -15.96
C THR A 13 4.82 19.71 -17.19
N PHE A 14 3.62 19.86 -17.75
CA PHE A 14 3.23 19.21 -19.00
C PHE A 14 3.73 20.01 -20.20
N GLU A 15 3.76 19.38 -21.39
CA GLU A 15 4.11 20.05 -22.64
C GLU A 15 3.26 21.31 -22.92
N SER A 16 2.03 21.34 -22.41
CA SER A 16 1.16 22.53 -22.46
C SER A 16 1.66 23.72 -21.62
N GLY A 17 2.74 23.56 -20.86
CA GLY A 17 3.25 24.53 -19.89
C GLY A 17 2.48 24.56 -18.56
N VAL A 18 1.38 23.81 -18.47
CA VAL A 18 0.57 23.72 -17.25
C VAL A 18 1.32 22.90 -16.21
N ARG A 19 1.38 23.43 -14.98
CA ARG A 19 1.90 22.71 -13.82
C ARG A 19 0.75 22.07 -13.05
N HIS A 20 0.92 20.81 -12.66
CA HIS A 20 -0.04 20.11 -11.82
C HIS A 20 0.67 19.35 -10.70
N SER A 21 0.18 19.52 -9.48
CA SER A 21 0.74 18.84 -8.31
C SER A 21 0.19 17.42 -8.20
N ARG A 22 1.07 16.44 -7.97
CA ARG A 22 0.71 15.03 -7.90
C ARG A 22 1.28 14.36 -6.67
N ILE A 23 0.55 13.37 -6.17
CA ILE A 23 1.04 12.48 -5.11
C ILE A 23 2.05 11.54 -5.73
N VAL A 24 3.23 11.45 -5.12
CA VAL A 24 4.23 10.45 -5.47
C VAL A 24 3.92 9.16 -4.73
N ASP A 25 3.73 8.08 -5.48
CA ASP A 25 3.45 6.76 -4.93
C ASP A 25 4.42 5.72 -5.54
N THR A 26 5.29 5.18 -4.70
CA THR A 26 6.23 4.12 -5.11
C THR A 26 5.62 2.72 -5.06
N GLY A 27 4.45 2.56 -4.43
CA GLY A 27 3.74 1.29 -4.31
C GLY A 27 2.73 1.04 -5.43
N SER A 28 2.30 2.08 -6.15
CA SER A 28 1.44 1.93 -7.32
C SER A 28 2.22 1.42 -8.53
N GLY A 29 1.61 0.48 -9.26
CA GLY A 29 2.11 -0.02 -10.54
C GLY A 29 1.53 0.69 -11.77
N GLU A 30 0.67 1.70 -11.58
CA GLU A 30 0.16 2.55 -12.66
C GLU A 30 0.01 4.01 -12.20
N SER A 31 0.25 4.97 -13.11
CA SER A 31 0.02 6.39 -12.86
C SER A 31 -1.44 6.77 -13.14
N ILE A 32 -2.02 7.62 -12.29
CA ILE A 32 -3.45 7.97 -12.34
C ILE A 32 -3.65 9.48 -12.42
N ILE A 33 -4.61 9.92 -13.24
CA ILE A 33 -5.04 11.31 -13.33
C ILE A 33 -6.58 11.38 -13.23
N SER A 34 -7.12 12.36 -12.52
CA SER A 34 -8.56 12.62 -12.55
C SER A 34 -8.96 13.27 -13.87
N ARG A 35 -10.21 13.05 -14.29
CA ARG A 35 -10.79 13.70 -15.47
C ARG A 35 -10.74 15.23 -15.34
N GLY A 36 -10.97 15.77 -14.15
CA GLY A 36 -10.87 17.21 -13.88
C GLY A 36 -9.47 17.75 -14.13
N ALA A 37 -8.45 17.07 -13.60
CA ALA A 37 -7.05 17.45 -13.82
C ALA A 37 -6.62 17.29 -15.28
N LEU A 38 -7.09 16.23 -15.96
CA LEU A 38 -6.80 16.03 -17.37
C LEU A 38 -7.32 17.16 -18.23
N LYS A 39 -8.58 17.58 -18.03
CA LYS A 39 -9.17 18.71 -18.77
C LYS A 39 -8.43 20.02 -18.54
N HIS A 40 -7.86 20.22 -17.35
CA HIS A 40 -7.06 21.40 -17.04
C HIS A 40 -5.69 21.37 -17.73
N VAL A 41 -5.05 20.20 -17.78
CA VAL A 41 -3.71 20.02 -18.36
C VAL A 41 -3.75 19.98 -19.88
N CYS A 42 -4.70 19.24 -20.45
CA CYS A 42 -4.89 19.06 -21.88
C CYS A 42 -6.40 18.98 -22.19
N PRO A 43 -7.06 20.13 -22.46
CA PRO A 43 -8.52 20.20 -22.65
C PRO A 43 -9.05 19.38 -23.83
N ASN A 44 -8.22 19.21 -24.86
CA ASN A 44 -8.59 18.56 -26.13
C ASN A 44 -8.23 17.07 -26.18
N ASP A 45 -7.68 16.52 -25.11
CA ASP A 45 -7.19 15.16 -25.13
C ASP A 45 -8.33 14.14 -25.16
N THR A 46 -8.15 13.09 -25.95
CA THR A 46 -9.15 12.03 -26.13
C THR A 46 -8.75 10.83 -25.31
N VAL A 47 -9.54 10.56 -24.27
CA VAL A 47 -9.35 9.38 -23.41
C VAL A 47 -9.67 8.12 -24.22
N LYS A 48 -8.68 7.23 -24.37
CA LYS A 48 -8.84 5.95 -25.04
C LYS A 48 -9.42 4.91 -24.08
N PRO A 49 -10.25 3.95 -24.54
CA PRO A 49 -10.66 2.84 -23.69
C PRO A 49 -9.44 2.06 -23.17
N THR A 50 -9.49 1.65 -21.90
CA THR A 50 -8.44 0.82 -21.27
C THR A 50 -9.01 -0.54 -20.90
N THR A 51 -8.17 -1.58 -21.01
CA THR A 51 -8.48 -2.93 -20.49
C THR A 51 -7.89 -3.14 -19.09
N THR A 52 -7.06 -2.20 -18.62
CA THR A 52 -6.44 -2.28 -17.29
C THR A 52 -7.50 -2.14 -16.20
N ARG A 53 -7.39 -2.99 -15.17
CA ARG A 53 -8.26 -2.99 -13.99
C ARG A 53 -7.39 -2.81 -12.75
N ILE A 54 -7.59 -1.72 -12.02
CA ILE A 54 -6.89 -1.46 -10.76
C ILE A 54 -7.80 -1.89 -9.61
N HIS A 55 -7.27 -2.73 -8.72
CA HIS A 55 -7.93 -3.09 -7.48
C HIS A 55 -7.29 -2.31 -6.33
N GLY A 56 -8.11 -1.66 -5.51
CA GLY A 56 -7.64 -1.09 -4.25
C GLY A 56 -7.27 -2.19 -3.27
N VAL A 57 -6.62 -1.80 -2.18
CA VAL A 57 -6.13 -2.74 -1.13
C VAL A 57 -7.25 -3.59 -0.53
N THR A 58 -8.48 -3.08 -0.50
CA THR A 58 -9.68 -3.81 -0.04
C THR A 58 -10.36 -4.66 -1.13
N GLY A 59 -9.74 -4.80 -2.30
CA GLY A 59 -10.27 -5.56 -3.45
C GLY A 59 -11.30 -4.82 -4.30
N HIS A 60 -11.70 -3.60 -3.92
CA HIS A 60 -12.63 -2.80 -4.72
C HIS A 60 -11.99 -2.38 -6.05
N LEU A 61 -12.76 -2.43 -7.13
CA LEU A 61 -12.30 -1.97 -8.43
C LEU A 61 -12.35 -0.44 -8.51
N LEU A 62 -11.23 0.19 -8.86
CA LEU A 62 -11.21 1.62 -9.12
C LEU A 62 -11.95 1.90 -10.45
N PRO A 63 -12.96 2.80 -10.48
CA PRO A 63 -13.65 3.14 -11.70
C PRO A 63 -12.73 3.95 -12.62
N LEU A 64 -12.29 3.29 -13.70
CA LEU A 64 -11.48 3.89 -14.76
C LEU A 64 -12.36 4.26 -15.94
N MET A 65 -12.07 5.42 -16.52
CA MET A 65 -12.73 5.95 -17.71
C MET A 65 -11.97 5.62 -18.98
N GLY A 66 -10.71 5.21 -18.85
CA GLY A 66 -9.81 4.92 -19.94
C GLY A 66 -8.37 5.29 -19.60
N GLU A 67 -7.58 5.51 -20.62
CA GLU A 67 -6.16 5.86 -20.53
C GLU A 67 -5.79 6.96 -21.53
N THR A 68 -4.72 7.66 -21.24
CA THR A 68 -4.11 8.63 -22.13
C THR A 68 -2.59 8.61 -21.98
N ILE A 69 -1.88 9.20 -22.93
CA ILE A 69 -0.44 9.40 -22.89
C ILE A 69 -0.20 10.91 -22.89
N LEU A 70 0.45 11.40 -21.84
CA LEU A 70 0.76 12.82 -21.67
C LEU A 70 2.27 13.03 -21.76
N SER A 71 2.66 14.01 -22.57
CA SER A 71 4.03 14.50 -22.66
C SER A 71 4.34 15.40 -21.46
N ILE A 72 5.40 15.07 -20.74
CA ILE A 72 5.84 15.78 -19.53
C ILE A 72 7.27 16.26 -19.72
N HIS A 73 7.56 17.49 -19.30
CA HIS A 73 8.93 17.97 -19.25
C HIS A 73 9.72 17.22 -18.17
N SER A 74 10.75 16.52 -18.63
CA SER A 74 11.79 15.93 -17.82
C SER A 74 12.74 17.01 -17.30
N GLN A 75 13.60 16.63 -16.36
CA GLN A 75 14.55 17.52 -15.71
C GLN A 75 15.60 18.10 -16.66
N ASP A 76 15.96 17.37 -17.72
CA ASP A 76 16.83 17.80 -18.81
C ASP A 76 16.10 18.67 -19.86
N ASN A 77 14.87 19.11 -19.54
CA ASN A 77 13.99 19.87 -20.41
C ASN A 77 13.54 19.13 -21.68
N SER A 78 13.86 17.83 -21.80
CA SER A 78 13.28 16.96 -22.81
C SER A 78 11.82 16.67 -22.48
N CYS A 79 11.02 16.29 -23.47
CA CYS A 79 9.64 15.89 -23.25
C CYS A 79 9.55 14.37 -23.28
N VAL A 80 8.95 13.78 -22.25
CA VAL A 80 8.81 12.34 -22.12
C VAL A 80 7.34 11.96 -21.98
N SER A 81 6.93 11.00 -22.80
CA SER A 81 5.56 10.51 -22.83
C SER A 81 5.31 9.50 -21.72
N ILE A 82 4.32 9.77 -20.87
CA ILE A 82 3.93 8.92 -19.76
C ILE A 82 2.47 8.54 -19.91
N ARG A 83 2.18 7.25 -19.74
CA ARG A 83 0.80 6.73 -19.74
C ARG A 83 0.14 7.06 -18.40
N PHE A 84 -1.10 7.53 -18.46
CA PHE A 84 -1.96 7.78 -17.30
C PHE A 84 -3.30 7.08 -17.48
N LEU A 85 -3.74 6.41 -16.43
CA LEU A 85 -5.10 5.94 -16.30
C LEU A 85 -5.99 7.08 -15.82
N VAL A 86 -7.15 7.23 -16.46
CA VAL A 86 -8.07 8.32 -16.19
C VAL A 86 -9.18 7.83 -15.30
N SER A 87 -9.35 8.43 -14.12
CA SER A 87 -10.47 8.16 -13.21
C SER A 87 -11.38 9.38 -13.09
N GLN A 88 -12.58 9.21 -12.50
CA GLN A 88 -13.49 10.33 -12.26
C GLN A 88 -12.91 11.27 -11.19
N ASP A 89 -12.78 10.76 -9.97
CA ASP A 89 -12.52 11.55 -8.75
C ASP A 89 -11.37 10.98 -7.91
N SER A 90 -10.33 10.42 -8.55
CA SER A 90 -9.14 9.93 -7.84
C SER A 90 -8.10 11.04 -7.65
N PRO A 91 -7.24 10.96 -6.62
CA PRO A 91 -6.04 11.78 -6.57
C PRO A 91 -5.17 11.54 -7.81
N SER A 92 -4.42 12.56 -8.21
CA SER A 92 -3.44 12.43 -9.30
C SER A 92 -2.18 11.79 -8.74
N ILE A 93 -1.95 10.54 -9.12
CA ILE A 93 -0.83 9.71 -8.66
C ILE A 93 0.25 9.67 -9.74
N LEU A 94 1.50 9.84 -9.33
CA LEU A 94 2.68 9.58 -10.13
C LEU A 94 3.37 8.34 -9.58
N GLU A 95 3.46 7.31 -10.42
CA GLU A 95 4.00 6.01 -10.02
C GLU A 95 5.54 5.94 -10.10
N LEU A 96 6.09 4.82 -9.63
CA LEU A 96 7.53 4.52 -9.69
C LEU A 96 8.13 4.53 -11.11
N MET A 97 7.48 3.88 -12.09
CA MET A 97 7.98 3.83 -13.46
C MET A 97 7.98 5.20 -14.12
N ALA A 98 6.90 5.98 -13.94
CA ALA A 98 6.84 7.36 -14.41
C ALA A 98 7.96 8.22 -13.81
N MET A 99 8.25 8.07 -12.51
CA MET A 99 9.37 8.77 -11.88
C MET A 99 10.73 8.40 -12.49
N ARG A 100 10.98 7.11 -12.72
CA ARG A 100 12.23 6.64 -13.37
C ARG A 100 12.37 7.24 -14.76
N THR A 101 11.29 7.26 -15.52
CA THR A 101 11.21 7.84 -16.86
C THR A 101 11.49 9.35 -16.85
N LEU A 102 11.10 10.07 -15.80
CA LEU A 102 11.40 11.50 -15.61
C LEU A 102 12.81 11.78 -15.07
N GLY A 103 13.65 10.74 -14.92
CA GLY A 103 14.98 10.88 -14.33
C GLY A 103 14.95 11.21 -12.83
N HIS A 104 13.82 11.02 -12.16
CA HIS A 104 13.73 11.22 -10.72
C HIS A 104 14.31 10.01 -9.98
N SER A 105 15.28 10.25 -9.11
CA SER A 105 15.88 9.24 -8.23
C SER A 105 15.37 9.42 -6.81
N LEU A 106 15.00 8.31 -6.16
CA LEU A 106 14.76 8.33 -4.72
C LEU A 106 16.10 8.17 -4.02
N SER A 107 16.55 9.20 -3.33
CA SER A 107 17.76 9.17 -2.51
C SER A 107 17.38 9.09 -1.03
N LEU A 108 17.91 8.10 -0.33
CA LEU A 108 17.83 8.02 1.11
C LEU A 108 18.94 8.87 1.72
N TYR A 109 18.55 9.93 2.43
CA TYR A 109 19.49 10.73 3.22
C TYR A 109 19.51 10.22 4.65
N THR A 110 20.67 9.80 5.12
CA THR A 110 20.93 9.51 6.53
C THR A 110 21.95 10.52 7.05
N ASN A 111 21.62 11.19 8.16
CA ASN A 111 22.55 12.08 8.86
C ASN A 111 23.34 11.36 9.97
N LYS A 112 23.13 10.04 10.12
CA LYS A 112 23.68 9.22 11.21
C LYS A 112 24.69 8.16 10.77
N LEU A 113 24.90 7.96 9.48
CA LEU A 113 25.98 7.10 9.01
C LEU A 113 27.30 7.83 9.31
N LYS A 114 28.12 7.27 10.21
CA LYS A 114 29.41 7.86 10.59
C LYS A 114 30.45 7.75 9.48
N SER A 115 30.19 6.89 8.48
CA SER A 115 30.98 6.74 7.26
C SER A 115 30.10 6.27 6.11
N ASP A 116 30.26 6.85 4.92
CA ASP A 116 29.62 6.43 3.66
C ASP A 116 30.26 5.14 3.11
N THR A 117 30.47 4.12 3.94
CA THR A 117 31.03 2.85 3.49
C THR A 117 29.93 2.02 2.80
N PRO A 118 30.13 1.60 1.53
CA PRO A 118 29.16 0.78 0.79
C PRO A 118 28.70 -0.48 1.53
N GLU A 119 29.57 -1.01 2.40
CA GLU A 119 29.33 -2.21 3.22
C GLU A 119 28.24 -2.02 4.27
N GLU A 120 28.11 -0.84 4.89
CA GLU A 120 27.05 -0.58 5.87
C GLU A 120 25.69 -0.44 5.18
N ILE A 121 25.66 0.22 4.02
CA ILE A 121 24.47 0.34 3.17
C ILE A 121 24.06 -1.04 2.65
N GLN A 122 25.01 -1.87 2.21
CA GLN A 122 24.75 -3.23 1.75
C GLN A 122 24.19 -4.10 2.88
N LYS A 123 24.73 -4.01 4.11
CA LYS A 123 24.19 -4.71 5.28
C LYS A 123 22.76 -4.28 5.61
N LEU A 124 22.44 -3.00 5.48
CA LEU A 124 21.08 -2.49 5.67
C LEU A 124 20.13 -2.97 4.57
N ALA A 125 20.55 -2.94 3.31
CA ALA A 125 19.77 -3.47 2.19
C ALA A 125 19.47 -4.96 2.38
N ILE A 126 20.49 -5.76 2.75
CA ILE A 126 20.35 -7.18 3.07
C ILE A 126 19.35 -7.37 4.21
N ARG A 127 19.48 -6.64 5.32
CA ARG A 127 18.54 -6.68 6.45
C ARG A 127 17.11 -6.36 6.04
N CYS A 128 16.89 -5.41 5.13
CA CYS A 128 15.56 -5.11 4.60
C CYS A 128 15.03 -6.23 3.70
N THR A 129 15.88 -6.83 2.87
CA THR A 129 15.50 -7.91 1.93
C THR A 129 15.33 -9.28 2.59
N GLU A 130 15.89 -9.51 3.77
CA GLU A 130 15.69 -10.78 4.50
C GLU A 130 14.27 -10.92 5.07
N ASN A 131 13.47 -9.86 5.08
CA ASN A 131 12.10 -9.82 5.63
C ASN A 131 10.99 -10.01 4.57
N VAL A 132 11.25 -10.69 3.45
CA VAL A 132 10.35 -10.77 2.27
C VAL A 132 9.03 -11.52 2.51
N GLU A 133 8.88 -12.26 3.61
CA GLU A 133 7.65 -13.00 3.96
C GLU A 133 6.96 -12.46 5.23
N GLY A 134 7.30 -11.23 5.61
CA GLY A 134 6.91 -10.64 6.88
C GLY A 134 8.09 -10.58 7.85
N MET A 135 7.96 -9.72 8.85
CA MET A 135 8.99 -9.57 9.87
C MET A 135 8.69 -10.52 11.02
N SER A 136 9.63 -11.42 11.32
CA SER A 136 9.58 -12.21 12.55
C SER A 136 9.74 -11.25 13.74
N VAL A 137 8.63 -11.01 14.42
CA VAL A 137 8.60 -10.24 15.66
C VAL A 137 8.52 -11.22 16.84
N PRO A 138 9.21 -10.93 17.96
CA PRO A 138 8.99 -11.67 19.19
C PRO A 138 7.49 -11.71 19.52
N GLU A 139 7.04 -12.83 20.09
CA GLU A 139 5.65 -12.98 20.49
C GLU A 139 5.24 -11.83 21.43
N ALA A 140 4.28 -11.03 20.99
CA ALA A 140 3.80 -9.90 21.75
C ALA A 140 2.84 -10.39 22.85
N VAL A 141 3.25 -10.25 24.10
CA VAL A 141 2.36 -10.49 25.24
C VAL A 141 1.48 -9.26 25.42
N LEU A 142 0.18 -9.40 25.17
CA LEU A 142 -0.80 -8.35 25.39
C LEU A 142 -1.52 -8.59 26.72
N GLU A 143 -1.38 -7.65 27.64
CA GLU A 143 -2.24 -7.60 28.82
C GLU A 143 -3.62 -7.11 28.39
N VAL A 144 -4.64 -7.93 28.62
CA VAL A 144 -6.03 -7.59 28.33
C VAL A 144 -6.71 -7.26 29.65
N ASP A 145 -7.15 -6.02 29.78
CA ASP A 145 -8.03 -5.61 30.87
C ASP A 145 -9.47 -6.04 30.56
N GLY A 146 -10.07 -6.82 31.46
CA GLY A 146 -11.42 -7.36 31.32
C GLY A 146 -11.50 -8.88 31.10
N GLU A 147 -12.73 -9.40 31.11
CA GLU A 147 -13.00 -10.82 30.94
C GLU A 147 -12.88 -11.26 29.47
N ARG A 148 -12.29 -12.43 29.27
CA ARG A 148 -12.23 -13.11 27.99
C ARG A 148 -13.61 -13.65 27.62
N VAL A 149 -14.30 -12.99 26.69
CA VAL A 149 -15.65 -13.37 26.26
C VAL A 149 -15.62 -14.18 24.96
N PHE A 150 -16.34 -15.29 24.95
CA PHE A 150 -16.65 -16.01 23.73
C PHE A 150 -17.89 -15.41 23.06
N LEU A 151 -17.70 -14.67 21.96
CA LEU A 151 -18.79 -14.08 21.20
C LEU A 151 -19.22 -15.00 20.06
N LYS A 152 -20.54 -15.20 19.91
CA LYS A 152 -21.10 -16.01 18.83
C LYS A 152 -20.90 -15.31 17.48
N ARG A 153 -20.57 -16.12 16.46
CA ARG A 153 -20.44 -15.74 15.04
C ARG A 153 -21.68 -14.99 14.49
N ARG A 154 -21.47 -14.13 13.48
CA ARG A 154 -22.51 -13.32 12.81
C ARG A 154 -22.89 -13.93 11.46
N VAL A 155 -24.15 -13.80 11.04
CA VAL A 155 -24.56 -14.19 9.67
C VAL A 155 -23.93 -13.26 8.64
N LEU A 156 -23.31 -13.82 7.61
CA LEU A 156 -22.76 -13.16 6.44
C LEU A 156 -23.84 -13.09 5.36
N PRO A 157 -24.16 -11.89 4.85
CA PRO A 157 -25.00 -11.73 3.67
C PRO A 157 -24.42 -12.50 2.46
N TYR A 158 -25.31 -12.93 1.55
CA TYR A 158 -24.92 -13.72 0.38
C TYR A 158 -23.85 -13.04 -0.49
N GLU A 159 -23.98 -11.73 -0.70
CA GLU A 159 -23.07 -10.91 -1.52
C GLU A 159 -21.64 -10.84 -0.98
N GLN A 160 -21.43 -11.16 0.30
CA GLN A 160 -20.11 -11.09 0.93
C GLN A 160 -19.44 -12.48 1.06
N ARG A 161 -20.04 -13.54 0.51
CA ARG A 161 -19.51 -14.92 0.61
C ARG A 161 -18.13 -15.10 0.00
N GLU A 162 -17.74 -14.27 -0.95
CA GLU A 162 -16.37 -14.27 -1.49
C GLU A 162 -15.32 -14.05 -0.40
N ALA A 163 -15.68 -13.41 0.73
CA ALA A 163 -14.81 -13.26 1.89
C ALA A 163 -14.40 -14.60 2.54
N LEU A 164 -15.14 -15.69 2.31
CA LEU A 164 -14.77 -17.03 2.77
C LEU A 164 -13.55 -17.57 2.01
N ASN A 165 -13.43 -17.27 0.71
CA ASN A 165 -12.26 -17.65 -0.08
C ASN A 165 -10.97 -17.00 0.47
N ALA A 166 -11.09 -15.80 1.04
CA ALA A 166 -9.97 -15.13 1.69
C ALA A 166 -9.53 -15.88 2.97
N ILE A 167 -10.46 -16.45 3.74
CA ILE A 167 -10.14 -17.25 4.94
C ILE A 167 -9.40 -18.53 4.51
N ASP A 168 -9.90 -19.24 3.49
CA ASP A 168 -9.25 -20.44 2.97
C ASP A 168 -7.85 -20.14 2.43
N LEU A 169 -7.68 -18.99 1.75
CA LEU A 169 -6.39 -18.54 1.28
C LEU A 169 -5.45 -18.21 2.45
N MET A 170 -5.94 -17.51 3.47
CA MET A 170 -5.17 -17.17 4.68
C MET A 170 -4.74 -18.41 5.45
N GLU A 171 -5.56 -19.46 5.51
CA GLU A 171 -5.18 -20.73 6.11
C GLU A 171 -4.10 -21.44 5.27
N LYS A 172 -4.29 -21.55 3.96
CA LYS A 172 -3.32 -22.16 3.03
C LYS A 172 -1.96 -21.45 3.05
N THR A 173 -1.97 -20.14 3.21
CA THR A 173 -0.75 -19.31 3.29
C THR A 173 -0.15 -19.26 4.70
N GLY A 174 -0.79 -19.89 5.69
CA GLY A 174 -0.29 -19.96 7.07
C GLY A 174 -0.52 -18.69 7.89
N PHE A 175 -1.25 -17.69 7.38
CA PHE A 175 -1.59 -16.48 8.14
C PHE A 175 -2.48 -16.78 9.35
N ILE A 176 -3.33 -17.79 9.23
CA ILE A 176 -4.20 -18.30 10.30
C ILE A 176 -4.07 -19.82 10.38
N SER A 177 -4.40 -20.38 11.54
CA SER A 177 -4.47 -21.83 11.75
C SER A 177 -5.77 -22.22 12.44
N GLN A 178 -6.36 -23.32 11.99
CA GLN A 178 -7.56 -23.86 12.62
C GLN A 178 -7.25 -24.35 14.06
N VAL A 179 -8.17 -24.08 14.98
CA VAL A 179 -8.11 -24.53 16.37
C VAL A 179 -9.42 -25.23 16.74
N THR A 180 -9.35 -26.21 17.62
CA THR A 180 -10.51 -27.01 18.03
C THR A 180 -11.33 -26.35 19.14
N LEU A 181 -10.67 -25.58 20.02
CA LEU A 181 -11.29 -24.93 21.17
C LEU A 181 -10.61 -23.61 21.49
N SER A 182 -11.37 -22.62 21.94
CA SER A 182 -10.85 -21.42 22.61
C SER A 182 -11.81 -20.96 23.69
N THR A 183 -11.26 -20.38 24.76
CA THR A 183 -12.02 -19.75 25.84
C THR A 183 -12.60 -18.39 25.45
N TRP A 184 -12.12 -17.81 24.35
CA TRP A 184 -12.59 -16.54 23.81
C TRP A 184 -12.63 -16.58 22.28
N ALA A 185 -13.53 -15.81 21.70
CA ALA A 185 -13.65 -15.70 20.26
C ALA A 185 -14.25 -14.35 19.89
N THR A 186 -13.63 -13.68 18.92
CA THR A 186 -14.19 -12.48 18.30
C THR A 186 -15.15 -12.90 17.19
N PRO A 187 -16.34 -12.30 17.08
CA PRO A 187 -17.36 -12.78 16.16
C PRO A 187 -16.96 -12.43 14.73
N ARG A 188 -16.58 -13.45 13.94
CA ARG A 188 -16.41 -13.33 12.49
C ARG A 188 -17.61 -13.93 11.76
N PHE A 189 -17.78 -13.55 10.50
CA PHE A 189 -18.98 -13.81 9.71
C PHE A 189 -19.22 -15.31 9.37
N MET A 190 -20.47 -15.67 9.02
CA MET A 190 -20.99 -17.02 8.70
C MET A 190 -21.73 -17.02 7.35
N GLY A 191 -21.28 -17.77 6.35
CA GLY A 191 -22.15 -18.12 5.21
C GLY A 191 -23.22 -19.13 5.63
N ILE A 192 -24.50 -18.95 5.28
CA ILE A 192 -25.58 -19.91 5.61
C ILE A 192 -25.90 -20.81 4.39
N TYR A 193 -25.71 -22.13 4.53
CA TYR A 193 -26.02 -23.22 3.57
C TYR A 193 -25.16 -23.24 2.29
N ASP A 194 -24.22 -24.19 2.21
CA ASP A 194 -24.37 -25.57 1.68
C ASP A 194 -23.33 -26.44 2.41
N ASP A 195 -23.48 -27.76 2.48
CA ASP A 195 -22.70 -28.71 3.32
C ASP A 195 -21.19 -28.85 2.97
N GLN A 196 -20.58 -27.81 2.38
CA GLN A 196 -19.23 -27.81 1.84
C GLN A 196 -18.24 -26.87 2.54
N TYR A 197 -18.70 -25.96 3.42
CA TYR A 197 -17.80 -25.07 4.17
C TYR A 197 -17.78 -25.43 5.66
N THR A 198 -16.73 -26.11 6.10
CA THR A 198 -16.48 -26.36 7.52
C THR A 198 -16.15 -25.05 8.23
N VAL A 199 -17.10 -24.55 9.02
CA VAL A 199 -16.93 -23.34 9.83
C VAL A 199 -16.00 -23.65 11.01
N GLY A 200 -14.72 -23.27 10.88
CA GLY A 200 -13.69 -23.47 11.90
C GLY A 200 -13.52 -22.29 12.84
N LEU A 201 -12.97 -22.56 14.02
CA LEU A 201 -12.34 -21.53 14.86
C LEU A 201 -10.89 -21.38 14.38
N PHE A 202 -10.41 -20.15 14.27
CA PHE A 202 -9.06 -19.87 13.74
C PHE A 202 -8.31 -18.96 14.69
N GLN A 203 -7.01 -19.22 14.84
CA GLN A 203 -6.06 -18.32 15.50
C GLN A 203 -5.19 -17.64 14.45
N TYR A 204 -4.74 -16.43 14.79
CA TYR A 204 -3.81 -15.66 13.97
C TYR A 204 -2.37 -16.04 14.28
N ASN A 205 -1.59 -16.35 13.26
CA ASN A 205 -0.15 -16.57 13.40
C ASN A 205 0.65 -15.27 13.17
N PHE A 206 0.03 -14.28 12.53
CA PHE A 206 0.57 -12.96 12.29
C PHE A 206 -0.31 -11.89 12.94
N LEU A 207 0.24 -10.70 13.09
CA LEU A 207 -0.47 -9.57 13.66
C LEU A 207 -1.76 -9.25 12.87
N PRO A 208 -2.95 -9.34 13.48
CA PRO A 208 -4.20 -9.13 12.76
C PRO A 208 -4.42 -7.67 12.40
N PHE A 209 -5.10 -7.45 11.28
CA PHE A 209 -5.65 -6.15 10.92
C PHE A 209 -6.69 -5.71 11.95
N ASP A 210 -6.76 -4.39 12.19
CA ASP A 210 -7.72 -3.72 13.09
C ASP A 210 -7.57 -3.99 14.59
N LEU A 211 -6.52 -4.70 15.02
CA LEU A 211 -6.16 -4.72 16.44
C LEU A 211 -5.49 -3.39 16.81
N HIS A 212 -5.99 -2.74 17.86
CA HIS A 212 -5.59 -1.38 18.25
C HIS A 212 -4.07 -1.22 18.45
N VAL A 213 -3.41 -2.26 18.97
CA VAL A 213 -1.95 -2.26 19.20
C VAL A 213 -1.14 -2.58 17.95
N SER A 214 -1.76 -3.05 16.86
CA SER A 214 -1.04 -3.52 15.68
C SER A 214 -0.21 -2.42 15.02
N SER A 215 -0.77 -1.21 14.92
CA SER A 215 -0.06 -0.06 14.34
C SER A 215 1.20 0.30 15.13
N GLY A 216 1.12 0.28 16.47
CA GLY A 216 2.24 0.53 17.36
C GLY A 216 3.33 -0.54 17.25
N ILE A 217 2.94 -1.82 17.19
CA ILE A 217 3.88 -2.93 17.02
C ILE A 217 4.58 -2.84 15.66
N ILE A 218 3.84 -2.60 14.57
CA ILE A 218 4.41 -2.43 13.23
C ILE A 218 5.37 -1.24 13.22
N GLN A 219 4.97 -0.10 13.79
CA GLN A 219 5.82 1.09 13.82
C GLN A 219 7.12 0.82 14.59
N SER A 220 7.03 0.20 15.78
CA SER A 220 8.22 -0.12 16.56
C SER A 220 9.15 -1.10 15.83
N THR A 221 8.59 -2.10 15.15
CA THR A 221 9.39 -3.04 14.36
C THR A 221 10.07 -2.35 13.19
N ILE A 222 9.35 -1.49 12.46
CA ILE A 222 9.93 -0.68 11.37
C ILE A 222 11.03 0.24 11.91
N ASP A 223 10.78 0.93 13.02
CA ASP A 223 11.77 1.83 13.64
C ASP A 223 13.02 1.06 14.07
N ASN A 224 12.88 -0.18 14.53
CA ASN A 224 14.01 -1.05 14.89
C ASN A 224 14.78 -1.53 13.65
N VAL A 225 14.09 -1.97 12.58
CA VAL A 225 14.75 -2.35 11.32
C VAL A 225 15.51 -1.16 10.73
N LEU A 226 14.91 0.02 10.78
CA LEU A 226 15.49 1.27 10.30
C LEU A 226 16.39 1.96 11.33
N SER A 227 16.57 1.39 12.53
CA SER A 227 17.40 1.99 13.57
C SER A 227 18.85 2.07 13.10
N GLY A 228 19.34 3.31 12.94
CA GLY A 228 20.64 3.62 12.31
C GLY A 228 20.52 4.46 11.03
N LEU A 229 19.36 4.42 10.38
CA LEU A 229 18.99 5.33 9.32
C LEU A 229 18.10 6.42 9.92
N ALA A 230 18.65 7.59 10.20
CA ALA A 230 17.80 8.77 10.39
C ALA A 230 17.29 9.20 9.01
N VAL A 231 16.22 8.54 8.57
CA VAL A 231 15.68 8.72 7.21
C VAL A 231 14.94 10.05 7.17
N LEU A 232 15.57 11.05 6.55
CA LEU A 232 14.82 12.16 6.00
C LEU A 232 14.42 11.75 4.58
N TRP A 233 13.17 11.35 4.37
CA TRP A 233 12.65 11.07 3.03
C TRP A 233 12.66 12.37 2.23
N ARG A 234 13.68 12.54 1.39
CA ARG A 234 13.78 13.64 0.43
C ARG A 234 13.93 13.04 -0.96
N ILE A 235 12.89 13.18 -1.78
CA ILE A 235 13.04 13.03 -3.22
C ILE A 235 13.92 14.19 -3.68
N LYS A 236 15.21 13.93 -3.94
CA LYS A 236 16.04 14.87 -4.66
C LYS A 236 15.85 14.65 -6.16
N THR A 237 15.49 15.71 -6.84
CA THR A 237 15.87 15.92 -8.24
C THR A 237 17.36 16.24 -8.23
N MET A 238 18.19 15.34 -8.78
CA MET A 238 19.63 15.57 -8.96
C MET A 238 19.85 16.35 -10.23
#